data_AF-A0A935I5T2-F1
#
_entry.id   AF-A0A935I5T2-F1
#
_cell.length_a   1.000
_cell.length_b   1.000
_cell.length_c   1.000
_cell.angle_alpha   90.00
_cell.angle_beta   90.00
_cell.angle_gamma   90.00
#
_symmetry.space_group_name_H-M   'P 1'
#
loop_
_entity.id
_entity.type
_entity.pdbx_description
1 polymer ?
#
loop_
_entity_poly.entity_id
_entity_poly.type
_entity_poly.pdbx_seq_one_letter_code
_entity_poly.pdbx_strand_id
1 'polypeptide(L)'
;MQTTEFLSAVLPPPGNGYYCCVELTTPRREHKFVESIESLYDAARAFDGDAKDTYFGVATFTEGIGRTAANSKNIRCLFADVDVGDTKTYKSIREAIIGVSEWLTSSRFPVPYVVVSGYGLHCYWPFTEAVPVNKWKLLAEAFKRACASGGLAIDYSVSADAARVLRVPGTSNYKRREAPRAVTIKTQGEAFPFEHYSELLADWQEKVSVLPEIKQDPDDILDAAPAYASSGASYRTELQDISQGELQQDRCARRRWLLADQQLSSGAHKRWPRTPLPVSHLNRQVLHRRRS
;
A
#
# COMPACT_ATOMS: atom_id res chain seq x y z
N MET A 1 -3.89 0.32 21.16
CA MET A 1 -3.99 1.50 20.28
C MET A 1 -5.46 1.80 20.03
N GLN A 2 -5.85 3.03 20.28
CA GLN A 2 -7.20 3.53 20.02
C GLN A 2 -7.37 3.84 18.52
N THR A 3 -8.59 3.77 17.99
CA THR A 3 -8.87 4.06 16.58
C THR A 3 -8.45 5.48 16.19
N THR A 4 -8.68 6.47 17.06
CA THR A 4 -8.29 7.86 16.81
C THR A 4 -6.78 8.05 16.72
N GLU A 5 -5.98 7.33 17.52
CA GLU A 5 -4.51 7.33 17.42
C GLU A 5 -4.05 6.79 16.06
N PHE A 6 -4.66 5.69 15.61
CA PHE A 6 -4.40 5.11 14.29
C PHE A 6 -4.76 6.09 13.16
N LEU A 7 -5.97 6.67 13.20
CA LEU A 7 -6.43 7.62 12.19
C LEU A 7 -5.51 8.85 12.13
N SER A 8 -5.12 9.39 13.29
CA SER A 8 -4.16 10.48 13.40
C SER A 8 -2.76 10.10 12.89
N ALA A 9 -2.36 8.83 12.92
CA ALA A 9 -1.08 8.37 12.38
C ALA A 9 -1.10 8.27 10.84
N VAL A 10 -2.21 7.84 10.24
CA VAL A 10 -2.27 7.52 8.80
C VAL A 10 -2.93 8.58 7.92
N LEU A 11 -3.66 9.53 8.51
CA LEU A 11 -4.31 10.63 7.80
C LEU A 11 -3.54 11.94 7.94
N PRO A 12 -3.70 12.87 6.97
CA PRO A 12 -3.22 14.25 7.12
C PRO A 12 -3.73 14.88 8.43
N PRO A 13 -2.94 15.73 9.10
CA PRO A 13 -3.38 16.38 10.33
C PRO A 13 -4.50 17.40 10.07
N PRO A 14 -5.29 17.78 11.09
CA PRO A 14 -6.38 18.75 10.94
C PRO A 14 -5.94 20.05 10.25
N GLY A 15 -6.84 20.66 9.49
CA GLY A 15 -6.54 21.83 8.63
C GLY A 15 -6.05 21.47 7.22
N ASN A 16 -5.85 20.19 6.91
CA ASN A 16 -5.45 19.72 5.57
C ASN A 16 -6.63 19.42 4.62
N GLY A 17 -7.82 19.94 4.89
CA GLY A 17 -9.06 19.66 4.15
C GLY A 17 -10.01 18.77 4.94
N TYR A 18 -11.01 18.22 4.26
CA TYR A 18 -12.07 17.42 4.86
C TYR A 18 -11.69 15.94 4.90
N TYR A 19 -11.90 15.28 6.02
CA TYR A 19 -11.94 13.82 6.09
C TYR A 19 -13.28 13.30 5.57
N CYS A 20 -13.30 12.07 5.06
CA CYS A 20 -14.52 11.45 4.56
C CYS A 20 -14.77 10.11 5.28
N CYS A 21 -15.91 9.98 5.96
CA CYS A 21 -16.47 8.70 6.41
C CYS A 21 -17.56 8.28 5.43
N VAL A 22 -17.61 7.01 5.04
CA VAL A 22 -18.61 6.50 4.10
C VAL A 22 -19.18 5.17 4.57
N GLU A 23 -20.48 5.01 4.38
CA GLU A 23 -21.15 3.70 4.44
C GLU A 23 -21.37 3.16 3.03
N LEU A 24 -21.13 1.86 2.80
CA LEU A 24 -21.32 1.23 1.48
C LEU A 24 -22.36 0.11 1.51
N THR A 25 -23.18 0.06 2.55
CA THR A 25 -24.20 -0.99 2.72
C THR A 25 -25.49 -0.65 2.00
N THR A 26 -25.89 0.62 2.02
CA THR A 26 -27.17 1.06 1.44
C THR A 26 -26.98 1.62 0.02
N PRO A 27 -28.06 1.69 -0.80
CA PRO A 27 -27.99 2.36 -2.10
C PRO A 27 -27.58 3.84 -2.02
N ARG A 28 -27.83 4.50 -0.89
CA ARG A 28 -27.47 5.90 -0.66
C ARG A 28 -25.95 6.10 -0.69
N ARG A 29 -25.19 5.12 -0.19
CA ARG A 29 -23.73 5.20 0.00
C ARG A 29 -23.32 6.53 0.62
N GLU A 30 -23.91 6.83 1.76
CA GLU A 30 -23.78 8.15 2.39
C GLU A 30 -22.32 8.48 2.70
N HIS A 31 -21.88 9.66 2.25
CA HIS A 31 -20.57 10.22 2.57
C HIS A 31 -20.75 11.38 3.56
N LYS A 32 -20.04 11.33 4.69
CA LYS A 32 -19.96 12.40 5.68
C LYS A 32 -18.57 13.02 5.62
N PHE A 33 -18.52 14.29 5.27
CA PHE A 33 -17.29 15.07 5.26
C PHE A 33 -17.19 15.88 6.55
N VAL A 34 -16.04 15.83 7.21
CA VAL A 34 -15.81 16.40 8.55
C VAL A 34 -14.38 16.94 8.66
N GLU A 35 -14.11 17.80 9.63
CA GLU A 35 -12.83 18.52 9.75
C GLU A 35 -11.94 18.03 10.90
N SER A 36 -12.41 17.06 11.70
CA SER A 36 -11.63 16.45 12.79
C SER A 36 -11.66 14.92 12.75
N ILE A 37 -10.61 14.31 13.31
CA ILE A 37 -10.47 12.86 13.43
C ILE A 37 -11.54 12.29 14.38
N GLU A 38 -11.90 13.05 15.41
CA GLU A 38 -12.94 12.72 16.37
C GLU A 38 -14.30 12.65 15.67
N SER A 39 -14.66 13.67 14.88
CA SER A 39 -15.92 13.69 14.12
C SER A 39 -15.97 12.59 13.07
N LEU A 40 -14.83 12.23 12.47
CA LEU A 40 -14.72 11.10 11.54
C LEU A 40 -15.02 9.79 12.25
N TYR A 41 -14.46 9.61 13.45
CA TYR A 41 -14.68 8.42 14.27
C TYR A 41 -16.13 8.35 14.78
N ASP A 42 -16.71 9.46 15.24
CA ASP A 42 -18.12 9.52 15.67
C ASP A 42 -19.07 9.16 14.53
N ALA A 43 -18.83 9.68 13.33
CA ALA A 43 -19.58 9.30 12.14
C ALA A 43 -19.46 7.80 11.84
N ALA A 44 -18.26 7.23 11.98
CA ALA A 44 -18.01 5.80 11.79
C ALA A 44 -18.75 4.94 12.84
N ARG A 45 -18.76 5.37 14.11
CA ARG A 45 -19.48 4.69 15.20
C ARG A 45 -20.99 4.73 14.98
N ALA A 46 -21.52 5.85 14.48
CA ALA A 46 -22.93 5.96 14.14
C ALA A 46 -23.32 4.97 13.03
N PHE A 47 -22.53 4.88 11.95
CA PHE A 47 -22.79 3.92 10.88
C PHE A 47 -22.64 2.46 11.32
N ASP A 48 -21.62 2.14 12.12
CA ASP A 48 -21.42 0.80 12.67
C ASP A 48 -22.57 0.40 13.61
N GLY A 49 -23.09 1.33 14.42
CA GLY A 49 -24.25 1.10 15.30
C GLY A 49 -25.54 0.75 14.54
N ASP A 50 -25.65 1.22 13.28
CA ASP A 50 -26.73 0.85 12.35
C ASP A 50 -26.44 -0.44 11.55
N ALA A 51 -25.40 -1.19 11.90
CA ALA A 51 -24.92 -2.37 11.18
C ALA A 51 -24.58 -2.10 9.70
N LYS A 52 -23.92 -0.96 9.43
CA LYS A 52 -23.44 -0.58 8.10
C LYS A 52 -21.92 -0.77 7.98
N ASP A 53 -21.51 -1.27 6.82
CA ASP A 53 -20.13 -1.38 6.38
C ASP A 53 -19.50 0.01 6.24
N THR A 54 -18.62 0.31 7.20
CA THR A 54 -18.09 1.65 7.42
C THR A 54 -16.64 1.77 7.00
N TYR A 55 -16.31 2.86 6.31
CA TYR A 55 -14.99 3.13 5.74
C TYR A 55 -14.59 4.59 5.92
N PHE A 56 -13.29 4.87 5.83
CA PHE A 56 -12.73 6.22 5.75
C PHE A 56 -11.93 6.41 4.47
N GLY A 57 -11.93 7.63 3.92
CA GLY A 57 -11.06 8.04 2.83
C GLY A 57 -9.62 8.16 3.31
N VAL A 58 -8.67 7.62 2.54
CA VAL A 58 -7.24 7.64 2.87
C VAL A 58 -6.57 9.01 2.67
N ALA A 59 -7.22 9.89 1.90
CA ALA A 59 -6.84 11.29 1.70
C ALA A 59 -7.81 12.23 2.41
N THR A 60 -7.38 13.47 2.64
CA THR A 60 -8.29 14.60 2.84
C THR A 60 -8.74 15.16 1.49
N PHE A 61 -9.88 15.85 1.49
CA PHE A 61 -10.50 16.41 0.31
C PHE A 61 -10.54 17.94 0.35
N THR A 62 -10.48 18.59 -0.81
CA THR A 62 -10.54 20.06 -0.90
C THR A 62 -11.92 20.56 -0.51
N GLU A 63 -12.95 19.94 -1.07
CA GLU A 63 -14.35 20.25 -0.81
C GLU A 63 -14.99 19.16 0.05
N GLY A 64 -15.93 19.55 0.91
CA GLY A 64 -16.72 18.64 1.76
C GLY A 64 -17.80 17.86 1.01
N ILE A 65 -17.60 17.62 -0.28
CA ILE A 65 -18.53 16.92 -1.18
C ILE A 65 -17.74 16.12 -2.22
N GLY A 66 -18.28 15.00 -2.71
CA GLY A 66 -17.71 14.28 -3.85
C GLY A 66 -16.34 13.65 -3.56
N ARG A 67 -16.34 12.37 -3.14
CA ARG A 67 -15.12 11.57 -2.95
C ARG A 67 -14.57 11.14 -4.31
N THR A 68 -13.74 11.98 -4.92
CA THR A 68 -13.11 11.74 -6.23
C THR A 68 -11.61 11.99 -6.16
N ALA A 69 -10.86 11.43 -7.11
CA ALA A 69 -9.42 11.66 -7.20
C ALA A 69 -9.10 13.14 -7.45
N ALA A 70 -9.93 13.84 -8.25
CA ALA A 70 -9.78 15.26 -8.53
C ALA A 70 -10.01 16.14 -7.28
N ASN A 71 -10.90 15.73 -6.38
CA ASN A 71 -11.14 16.43 -5.12
C ASN A 71 -10.17 15.99 -3.99
N SER A 72 -9.34 14.98 -4.21
CA SER A 72 -8.38 14.53 -3.20
C SER A 72 -7.24 15.54 -3.08
N LYS A 73 -7.00 16.06 -1.87
CA LYS A 73 -6.09 17.17 -1.59
C LYS A 73 -4.74 16.68 -1.10
N ASN A 74 -4.70 16.15 0.13
CA ASN A 74 -3.49 15.70 0.79
C ASN A 74 -3.64 14.25 1.27
N ILE A 75 -2.53 13.55 1.36
CA ILE A 75 -2.45 12.17 1.84
C ILE A 75 -1.17 11.98 2.65
N ARG A 76 -1.19 11.02 3.58
CA ARG A 76 -0.13 10.85 4.55
C ARG A 76 0.37 9.41 4.68
N CYS A 77 0.06 8.52 3.73
CA CYS A 77 0.61 7.18 3.75
C CYS A 77 0.67 6.54 2.37
N LEU A 78 1.54 5.55 2.22
CA LEU A 78 1.34 4.46 1.26
C LEU A 78 0.44 3.41 1.91
N PHE A 79 -0.36 2.71 1.10
CA PHE A 79 -1.25 1.68 1.61
C PHE A 79 -1.41 0.53 0.61
N ALA A 80 -1.69 -0.64 1.17
CA ALA A 80 -1.99 -1.86 0.43
C ALA A 80 -3.19 -2.57 1.05
N ASP A 81 -4.06 -3.11 0.19
CA ASP A 81 -5.12 -4.04 0.59
C ASP A 81 -4.72 -5.44 0.13
N VAL A 82 -4.59 -6.33 1.10
CA VAL A 82 -4.16 -7.72 0.93
C VAL A 82 -5.38 -8.61 1.14
N ASP A 83 -5.95 -9.03 0.01
CA ASP A 83 -7.12 -9.89 -0.02
C ASP A 83 -6.80 -11.32 0.45
N VAL A 84 -7.67 -11.87 1.31
CA VAL A 84 -7.62 -13.27 1.72
C VAL A 84 -8.89 -13.99 1.30
N GLY A 85 -8.73 -15.19 0.73
CA GLY A 85 -9.85 -16.06 0.41
C GLY A 85 -9.47 -17.20 -0.52
N ASP A 86 -10.41 -18.14 -0.71
CA ASP A 86 -10.18 -19.38 -1.44
C ASP A 86 -9.76 -19.16 -2.91
N THR A 87 -10.19 -18.06 -3.52
CA THR A 87 -9.84 -17.67 -4.90
C THR A 87 -8.66 -16.69 -4.99
N LYS A 88 -8.13 -16.23 -3.86
CA LYS A 88 -7.05 -15.23 -3.79
C LYS A 88 -5.68 -15.90 -3.66
N THR A 89 -4.59 -15.14 -3.79
CA THR A 89 -3.23 -15.67 -3.61
C THR A 89 -3.04 -16.20 -2.20
N TYR A 90 -3.45 -15.43 -1.19
CA TYR A 90 -3.42 -15.85 0.21
C TYR A 90 -4.76 -16.47 0.60
N LYS A 91 -4.74 -17.71 1.08
CA LYS A 91 -5.94 -18.46 1.50
C LYS A 91 -6.32 -18.19 2.94
N SER A 92 -5.36 -17.74 3.76
CA SER A 92 -5.57 -17.41 5.17
C SER A 92 -4.90 -16.09 5.57
N ILE A 93 -5.39 -15.50 6.66
CA ILE A 93 -4.75 -14.31 7.28
C ILE A 93 -3.30 -14.61 7.66
N ARG A 94 -3.02 -15.85 8.08
CA ARG A 94 -1.66 -16.29 8.41
C ARG A 94 -0.74 -16.24 7.18
N GLU A 95 -1.20 -16.76 6.05
CA GLU A 95 -0.44 -16.69 4.79
C GLU A 95 -0.22 -15.26 4.33
N ALA A 96 -1.24 -14.39 4.44
CA ALA A 96 -1.09 -12.97 4.11
C ALA A 96 -0.06 -12.28 5.00
N ILE A 97 -0.02 -12.57 6.31
CA ILE A 97 1.00 -12.04 7.23
C ILE A 97 2.40 -12.52 6.83
N ILE A 98 2.54 -13.79 6.48
CA ILE A 98 3.82 -14.36 6.02
C ILE A 98 4.28 -13.64 4.75
N GLY A 99 3.41 -13.51 3.74
CA GLY A 99 3.75 -12.82 2.49
C GLY A 99 4.12 -11.35 2.69
N VAL A 100 3.41 -10.63 3.58
CA VAL A 100 3.81 -9.27 3.98
C VAL A 100 5.18 -9.28 4.65
N SER A 101 5.45 -10.19 5.58
CA SER A 101 6.73 -10.27 6.29
C SER A 101 7.91 -10.59 5.37
N GLU A 102 7.72 -11.51 4.43
CA GLU A 102 8.73 -11.87 3.42
C GLU A 102 9.02 -10.68 2.52
N TRP A 103 7.98 -9.98 2.05
CA TRP A 103 8.15 -8.78 1.24
C TRP A 103 8.91 -7.70 2.01
N LEU A 104 8.53 -7.39 3.25
CA LEU A 104 9.23 -6.40 4.10
C LEU A 104 10.72 -6.73 4.26
N THR A 105 11.04 -8.01 4.45
CA THR A 105 12.43 -8.46 4.57
C THR A 105 13.23 -8.19 3.29
N SER A 106 12.63 -8.46 2.13
CA SER A 106 13.30 -8.29 0.83
C SER A 106 13.36 -6.84 0.35
N SER A 107 12.32 -6.04 0.62
CA SER A 107 12.19 -4.66 0.16
C SER A 107 12.85 -3.65 1.11
N ARG A 108 13.16 -4.08 2.34
CA ARG A 108 13.67 -3.25 3.44
C ARG A 108 12.70 -2.14 3.88
N PHE A 109 11.41 -2.27 3.52
CA PHE A 109 10.39 -1.36 4.00
C PHE A 109 10.23 -1.47 5.52
N PRO A 110 9.93 -0.36 6.21
CA PRO A 110 9.63 -0.40 7.62
C PRO A 110 8.34 -1.18 7.90
N VAL A 111 8.19 -1.63 9.14
CA VAL A 111 7.00 -2.34 9.59
C VAL A 111 5.77 -1.42 9.47
N PRO A 112 4.71 -1.82 8.74
CA PRO A 112 3.52 -1.00 8.59
C PRO A 112 2.59 -1.10 9.80
N TYR A 113 1.66 -0.16 9.88
CA TYR A 113 0.41 -0.43 10.58
C TYR A 113 -0.35 -1.53 9.85
N VAL A 114 -0.80 -2.55 10.57
CA VAL A 114 -1.59 -3.65 10.01
C VAL A 114 -2.95 -3.69 10.66
N VAL A 115 -3.99 -3.54 9.84
CA VAL A 115 -5.39 -3.69 10.24
C VAL A 115 -5.94 -4.96 9.62
N VAL A 116 -6.46 -5.86 10.44
CA VAL A 116 -7.28 -6.98 9.95
C VAL A 116 -8.66 -6.43 9.64
N SER A 117 -9.03 -6.41 8.35
CA SER A 117 -10.29 -5.86 7.85
C SER A 117 -11.51 -6.78 8.01
N GLY A 118 -11.27 -7.95 8.61
CA GLY A 118 -12.22 -9.06 8.75
C GLY A 118 -11.92 -10.23 7.80
N TYR A 119 -11.58 -9.93 6.54
CA TYR A 119 -11.31 -10.93 5.48
C TYR A 119 -10.02 -10.65 4.70
N GLY A 120 -9.13 -9.82 5.23
CA GLY A 120 -7.88 -9.43 4.61
C GLY A 120 -7.06 -8.54 5.55
N LEU A 121 -6.00 -7.95 5.01
CA LEU A 121 -5.15 -7.00 5.73
C LEU A 121 -5.14 -5.67 4.99
N HIS A 122 -5.31 -4.57 5.72
CA HIS A 122 -4.90 -3.25 5.23
C HIS A 122 -3.56 -2.91 5.87
N CYS A 123 -2.56 -2.65 5.05
CA CYS A 123 -1.24 -2.22 5.49
C CYS A 123 -1.06 -0.73 5.19
N TYR A 124 -0.53 0.03 6.13
CA TYR A 124 -0.28 1.46 5.99
C TYR A 124 1.15 1.81 6.40
N TRP A 125 1.84 2.56 5.54
CA TRP A 125 3.17 3.10 5.77
C TRP A 125 3.05 4.63 5.82
N PRO A 126 2.88 5.21 7.02
CA PRO A 126 2.63 6.63 7.17
C PRO A 126 3.89 7.47 6.92
N PHE A 127 3.62 8.69 6.47
CA PHE A 127 4.60 9.75 6.32
C PHE A 127 4.61 10.64 7.57
N THR A 128 5.75 11.23 7.91
CA THR A 128 5.80 12.25 8.97
C THR A 128 4.90 13.43 8.61
N GLU A 129 4.92 13.86 7.34
CA GLU A 129 4.18 15.02 6.82
C GLU A 129 3.08 14.61 5.84
N ALA A 130 2.01 15.40 5.78
CA ALA A 130 1.03 15.27 4.71
C ALA A 130 1.62 15.81 3.39
N VAL A 131 1.33 15.13 2.28
CA VAL A 131 1.81 15.52 0.96
C VAL A 131 0.65 15.72 -0.02
N PRO A 132 0.78 16.65 -0.98
CA PRO A 132 -0.18 16.79 -2.08
C PRO A 132 -0.33 15.48 -2.87
N VAL A 133 -1.57 15.16 -3.24
CA VAL A 133 -1.91 13.90 -3.93
C VAL A 133 -1.16 13.73 -5.25
N ASN A 134 -0.90 14.80 -5.99
CA ASN A 134 -0.13 14.74 -7.25
C ASN A 134 1.32 14.29 -7.02
N LYS A 135 2.01 14.79 -6.00
CA LYS A 135 3.35 14.34 -5.60
C LYS A 135 3.32 12.90 -5.11
N TRP A 136 2.33 12.57 -4.27
CA TRP A 136 2.16 11.22 -3.73
C TRP A 136 1.92 10.16 -4.79
N LYS A 137 1.12 10.47 -5.82
CA LYS A 137 0.68 9.52 -6.84
C LYS A 137 1.86 8.85 -7.54
N LEU A 138 2.91 9.62 -7.85
CA LEU A 138 4.14 9.09 -8.48
C LEU A 138 4.81 8.03 -7.60
N LEU A 139 4.95 8.32 -6.30
CA LEU A 139 5.53 7.38 -5.33
C LEU A 139 4.63 6.16 -5.12
N ALA A 140 3.31 6.35 -5.08
CA ALA A 140 2.36 5.27 -4.89
C ALA A 140 2.32 4.29 -6.08
N GLU A 141 2.50 4.77 -7.31
CA GLU A 141 2.67 3.91 -8.48
C GLU A 141 4.00 3.14 -8.45
N ALA A 142 5.09 3.78 -8.00
CA ALA A 142 6.36 3.08 -7.78
C ALA A 142 6.23 1.99 -6.70
N PHE A 143 5.55 2.28 -5.59
CA PHE A 143 5.22 1.31 -4.55
C PHE A 143 4.44 0.12 -5.12
N LYS A 144 3.42 0.39 -5.94
CA LYS A 144 2.62 -0.65 -6.59
C LYS A 144 3.48 -1.60 -7.45
N ARG A 145 4.41 -1.05 -8.22
CA ARG A 145 5.37 -1.83 -9.01
C ARG A 145 6.32 -2.65 -8.13
N ALA A 146 6.81 -2.08 -7.03
CA ALA A 146 7.68 -2.77 -6.07
C ALA A 146 6.98 -3.94 -5.38
N CYS A 147 5.69 -3.81 -5.05
CA CYS A 147 4.88 -4.92 -4.56
C CYS A 147 4.78 -6.04 -5.60
N ALA A 148 4.49 -5.69 -6.86
CA ALA A 148 4.39 -6.66 -7.95
C ALA A 148 5.69 -7.41 -8.21
N SER A 149 6.82 -6.70 -8.33
CA SER A 149 8.11 -7.33 -8.57
C SER A 149 8.62 -8.13 -7.37
N GLY A 150 8.29 -7.69 -6.15
CA GLY A 150 8.67 -8.35 -4.91
C GLY A 150 7.76 -9.51 -4.48
N GLY A 151 6.73 -9.83 -5.28
CA GLY A 151 5.83 -10.96 -5.01
C GLY A 151 4.77 -10.69 -3.93
N LEU A 152 4.60 -9.45 -3.47
CA LEU A 152 3.52 -9.12 -2.54
C LEU A 152 2.19 -9.03 -3.29
N ALA A 153 1.34 -10.05 -3.14
CA ALA A 153 0.01 -10.05 -3.76
C ALA A 153 -0.95 -9.08 -3.05
N ILE A 154 -1.16 -7.91 -3.66
CA ILE A 154 -2.11 -6.87 -3.23
C ILE A 154 -3.26 -6.73 -4.24
N ASP A 155 -4.33 -6.03 -3.87
CA ASP A 155 -5.26 -5.48 -4.85
C ASP A 155 -4.64 -4.25 -5.53
N TYR A 156 -4.13 -4.45 -6.73
CA TYR A 156 -3.47 -3.41 -7.52
C TYR A 156 -4.42 -2.30 -8.01
N SER A 157 -5.74 -2.49 -7.91
CA SER A 157 -6.72 -1.43 -8.18
C SER A 157 -6.89 -0.48 -7.00
N VAL A 158 -6.45 -0.89 -5.82
CA VAL A 158 -6.56 -0.14 -4.56
C VAL A 158 -5.36 0.76 -4.36
N SER A 159 -4.15 0.20 -4.42
CA SER A 159 -2.93 0.98 -4.21
C SER A 159 -2.77 2.06 -5.29
N ALA A 160 -2.35 3.25 -4.86
CA ALA A 160 -2.27 4.47 -5.66
C ALA A 160 -3.61 5.14 -6.03
N ASP A 161 -4.77 4.66 -5.57
CA ASP A 161 -6.03 5.39 -5.72
C ASP A 161 -6.21 6.44 -4.60
N ALA A 162 -6.09 7.71 -4.93
CA ALA A 162 -6.20 8.81 -3.97
C ALA A 162 -7.59 8.92 -3.33
N ALA A 163 -8.64 8.49 -4.03
CA ALA A 163 -10.00 8.53 -3.52
C ALA A 163 -10.37 7.29 -2.70
N ARG A 164 -9.43 6.35 -2.50
CA ARG A 164 -9.72 5.04 -1.91
C ARG A 164 -10.29 5.15 -0.50
N VAL A 165 -11.20 4.23 -0.20
CA VAL A 165 -11.74 4.06 1.15
C VAL A 165 -11.38 2.69 1.71
N LEU A 166 -11.01 2.67 2.98
CA LEU A 166 -10.64 1.45 3.71
C LEU A 166 -11.43 1.38 5.02
N ARG A 167 -11.59 0.17 5.55
CA ARG A 167 -12.38 -0.09 6.76
C ARG A 167 -11.82 0.66 7.96
N VAL A 168 -12.70 1.22 8.79
CA VAL A 168 -12.33 1.94 10.02
C VAL A 168 -12.09 0.92 11.15
N PRO A 169 -10.91 0.89 11.81
CA PRO A 169 -10.72 0.06 12.99
C PRO A 169 -11.70 0.36 14.11
N GLY A 170 -12.10 -0.67 14.86
CA GLY A 170 -13.11 -0.55 15.92
C GLY A 170 -14.55 -0.56 15.41
N THR A 171 -14.76 -0.76 14.11
CA THR A 171 -16.08 -1.07 13.50
C THR A 171 -16.15 -2.55 13.12
N SER A 172 -17.30 -3.00 12.62
CA SER A 172 -17.49 -4.36 12.12
C SER A 172 -17.61 -4.41 10.60
N ASN A 173 -17.14 -5.52 10.04
CA ASN A 173 -17.33 -5.89 8.65
C ASN A 173 -18.57 -6.79 8.52
N TYR A 174 -19.64 -6.23 7.94
CA TYR A 174 -20.95 -6.84 7.77
C TYR A 174 -21.15 -7.51 6.41
N LYS A 175 -20.07 -7.72 5.64
CA LYS A 175 -20.10 -8.44 4.35
C LYS A 175 -20.78 -9.81 4.46
N ARG A 176 -20.65 -10.46 5.62
CA ARG A 176 -21.46 -11.63 6.03
C ARG A 176 -22.27 -11.21 7.26
N ARG A 177 -23.56 -10.94 7.07
CA ARG A 177 -24.42 -10.31 8.10
C ARG A 177 -24.65 -11.22 9.30
N GLU A 178 -24.66 -12.52 9.07
CA GLU A 178 -24.85 -13.58 10.06
C GLU A 178 -23.63 -13.74 10.99
N ALA A 179 -22.45 -13.30 10.56
CA ALA A 179 -21.22 -13.37 11.34
C ALA A 179 -20.32 -12.16 11.05
N PRO A 180 -20.69 -10.96 11.54
CA PRO A 180 -19.88 -9.78 11.37
C PRO A 180 -18.50 -9.96 12.00
N ARG A 181 -17.45 -9.46 11.35
CA ARG A 181 -16.07 -9.57 11.84
C ARG A 181 -15.55 -8.21 12.27
N ALA A 182 -15.00 -8.13 13.47
CA ALA A 182 -14.37 -6.91 13.96
C ALA A 182 -13.19 -6.49 13.06
N VAL A 183 -13.10 -5.19 12.79
CA VAL A 183 -11.95 -4.57 12.13
C VAL A 183 -10.97 -4.16 13.23
N THR A 184 -9.79 -4.78 13.27
CA THR A 184 -8.86 -4.63 14.40
C THR A 184 -7.46 -4.27 13.96
N ILE A 185 -6.82 -3.32 14.66
CA ILE A 185 -5.39 -3.05 14.52
C ILE A 185 -4.62 -4.20 15.17
N LYS A 186 -3.65 -4.78 14.46
CA LYS A 186 -2.79 -5.88 14.92
C LYS A 186 -1.35 -5.47 15.11
N THR A 187 -0.86 -4.59 14.25
CA THR A 187 0.51 -4.09 14.31
C THR A 187 0.49 -2.58 14.26
N GLN A 188 1.27 -1.96 15.12
CA GLN A 188 1.57 -0.54 15.09
C GLN A 188 2.87 -0.34 14.29
N GLY A 189 2.82 0.52 13.29
CA GLY A 189 4.00 0.95 12.55
C GLY A 189 4.56 2.27 13.06
N GLU A 190 5.54 2.80 12.34
CA GLU A 190 6.14 4.11 12.58
C GLU A 190 6.03 4.97 11.31
N ALA A 191 5.99 6.30 11.49
CA ALA A 191 5.98 7.25 10.39
C ALA A 191 7.41 7.61 9.99
N PHE A 192 7.68 7.63 8.69
CA PHE A 192 8.98 8.02 8.14
C PHE A 192 8.82 9.21 7.19
N PRO A 193 9.85 10.01 6.93
CA PRO A 193 9.78 11.07 5.92
C PRO A 193 9.36 10.52 4.55
N PHE A 194 8.67 11.33 3.75
CA PHE A 194 8.26 10.93 2.39
C PHE A 194 9.47 10.49 1.54
N GLU A 195 10.58 11.20 1.70
CA GLU A 195 11.84 10.99 1.01
C GLU A 195 12.45 9.62 1.33
N HIS A 196 12.26 9.10 2.55
CA HIS A 196 12.73 7.76 2.93
C HIS A 196 12.10 6.67 2.07
N TYR A 197 10.78 6.75 1.83
CA TYR A 197 10.09 5.82 0.95
C TYR A 197 10.47 6.05 -0.52
N SER A 198 10.74 7.30 -0.91
CA SER A 198 11.23 7.65 -2.24
C SER A 198 12.56 6.97 -2.54
N GLU A 199 13.50 6.97 -1.59
CA GLU A 199 14.79 6.28 -1.68
C GLU A 199 14.63 4.75 -1.78
N LEU A 200 13.78 4.15 -0.94
CA LEU A 200 13.49 2.71 -0.99
C LEU A 200 12.88 2.29 -2.33
N LEU A 201 12.15 3.19 -3.00
CA LEU A 201 11.44 2.93 -4.24
C LEU A 201 12.16 3.45 -5.49
N ALA A 202 13.39 3.95 -5.37
CA ALA A 202 14.10 4.62 -6.46
C ALA A 202 14.15 3.77 -7.76
N ASP A 203 14.37 2.46 -7.64
CA ASP A 203 14.43 1.55 -8.79
C ASP A 203 13.09 1.35 -9.52
N TRP A 204 11.98 1.71 -8.88
CA TRP A 204 10.62 1.62 -9.43
C TRP A 204 10.02 2.96 -9.78
N GLN A 205 10.74 4.06 -9.56
CA GLN A 205 10.29 5.36 -10.05
C GLN A 205 10.53 5.44 -11.55
N GLU A 206 9.51 5.89 -12.29
CA GLU A 206 9.70 6.18 -13.69
C GLU A 206 10.67 7.34 -13.81
N LYS A 207 11.71 7.16 -14.63
CA LYS A 207 12.54 8.28 -15.05
C LYS A 207 11.64 9.16 -15.91
N VAL A 208 11.19 10.29 -15.37
CA VAL A 208 10.55 11.32 -16.19
C VAL A 208 11.58 11.72 -17.23
N SER A 209 11.40 11.24 -18.47
CA SER A 209 12.09 11.81 -19.61
C SER A 209 11.54 13.23 -19.74
N VAL A 210 12.34 14.20 -19.32
CA VAL A 210 12.03 15.61 -19.52
C VAL A 210 12.00 15.82 -21.03
N LEU A 211 10.80 15.81 -21.62
CA LEU A 211 10.63 16.37 -22.95
C LEU A 211 10.92 17.86 -22.82
N PRO A 212 11.78 18.45 -23.68
CA PRO A 212 12.12 19.85 -23.57
C PRO A 212 10.83 20.69 -23.62
N GLU A 213 10.73 21.69 -22.75
CA GLU A 213 9.66 22.68 -22.76
C GLU A 213 9.43 23.15 -24.20
N ILE A 214 8.23 22.89 -24.72
CA ILE A 214 7.77 23.58 -25.92
C ILE A 214 7.62 25.03 -25.48
N LYS A 215 8.57 25.88 -25.88
CA LYS A 215 8.38 27.33 -25.85
C LYS A 215 7.17 27.62 -26.73
N GLN A 216 6.04 27.93 -26.11
CA GLN A 216 4.90 28.47 -26.84
C GLN A 216 5.32 29.88 -27.29
N ASP A 217 5.48 30.03 -28.59
CA ASP A 217 5.67 31.33 -29.23
C ASP A 217 4.33 32.10 -29.12
N PRO A 218 4.29 33.35 -28.64
CA PRO A 218 3.03 34.06 -28.39
C PRO A 218 2.16 34.36 -29.64
N ASP A 219 2.66 34.07 -30.84
CA ASP A 219 2.04 34.51 -32.10
C ASP A 219 1.04 33.52 -32.72
N ASP A 220 0.81 32.34 -32.13
CA ASP A 220 -0.10 31.31 -32.68
C ASP A 220 -1.59 31.42 -32.23
N ILE A 221 -2.00 32.54 -31.62
CA ILE A 221 -3.42 32.78 -31.26
C ILE A 221 -4.05 33.84 -32.18
N LEU A 222 -4.13 33.54 -33.48
CA LEU A 222 -5.01 34.25 -34.42
C LEU A 222 -5.46 33.28 -35.53
N ASP A 223 -6.36 32.36 -35.24
CA ASP A 223 -7.62 32.21 -35.98
C ASP A 223 -8.48 31.03 -35.48
N ALA A 224 -9.79 31.21 -35.64
CA ALA A 224 -10.85 30.19 -35.59
C ALA A 224 -11.39 29.74 -34.22
N ALA A 225 -12.45 30.44 -33.79
CA ALA A 225 -13.71 29.80 -33.38
C ALA A 225 -14.88 30.61 -33.96
N PRO A 226 -16.13 30.09 -34.09
CA PRO A 226 -16.61 28.74 -33.79
C PRO A 226 -17.46 28.10 -34.94
N ALA A 227 -17.61 26.77 -34.94
CA ALA A 227 -18.73 26.14 -35.66
C ALA A 227 -19.35 25.02 -34.81
N TYR A 228 -20.63 25.18 -34.54
CA TYR A 228 -21.50 24.27 -33.80
C TYR A 228 -21.93 23.07 -34.68
N ALA A 229 -22.11 21.93 -34.01
CA ALA A 229 -23.08 20.86 -34.28
C ALA A 229 -22.83 19.80 -35.39
N SER A 230 -23.19 18.57 -34.99
CA SER A 230 -23.68 17.44 -35.79
C SER A 230 -22.65 16.55 -36.54
N SER A 231 -22.33 15.39 -35.95
CA SER A 231 -22.67 14.08 -36.54
C SER A 231 -22.15 12.94 -35.65
N GLY A 232 -22.99 11.92 -35.44
CA GLY A 232 -22.58 10.69 -34.78
C GLY A 232 -21.84 9.76 -35.74
N ALA A 233 -20.76 9.15 -35.27
CA ALA A 233 -20.23 7.88 -35.80
C ALA A 233 -19.18 7.29 -34.84
N SER A 234 -19.51 6.11 -34.28
CA SER A 234 -18.64 4.97 -33.96
C SER A 234 -17.12 5.18 -33.83
N TYR A 235 -16.59 5.16 -32.60
CA TYR A 235 -15.20 4.75 -32.34
C TYR A 235 -15.16 3.23 -32.10
N ARG A 236 -14.99 2.47 -33.18
CA ARG A 236 -14.54 1.08 -33.11
C ARG A 236 -13.34 1.01 -34.05
N THR A 237 -12.24 0.46 -33.51
CA THR A 237 -10.98 0.09 -34.17
C THR A 237 -9.84 1.10 -33.98
N GLU A 238 -9.10 0.95 -32.88
CA GLU A 238 -7.64 1.22 -32.78
C GLU A 238 -7.12 0.75 -31.41
N LEU A 239 -7.22 -0.56 -31.13
CA LEU A 239 -6.62 -1.21 -29.95
C LEU A 239 -6.17 -2.64 -30.26
N GLN A 240 -5.63 -2.90 -31.45
CA GLN A 240 -5.14 -4.25 -31.79
C GLN A 240 -3.65 -4.40 -32.12
N ASP A 241 -2.87 -3.32 -32.29
CA ASP A 241 -1.45 -3.46 -32.67
C ASP A 241 -0.41 -3.22 -31.56
N ILE A 242 -0.81 -3.14 -30.28
CA ILE A 242 0.14 -3.08 -29.14
C ILE A 242 0.35 -4.47 -28.49
N SER A 243 -0.34 -5.51 -28.98
CA SER A 243 -0.31 -6.84 -28.32
C SER A 243 0.76 -7.82 -28.81
N GLN A 244 1.65 -7.44 -29.74
CA GLN A 244 2.66 -8.37 -30.28
C GLN A 244 4.12 -7.91 -30.22
N GLY A 245 4.42 -6.73 -29.65
CA GLY A 245 5.80 -6.20 -29.55
C GLY A 245 6.53 -6.49 -28.23
N GLU A 246 5.84 -6.66 -27.11
CA GLU A 246 6.49 -6.66 -25.77
C GLU A 246 6.61 -8.04 -25.11
N LEU A 247 6.13 -9.11 -25.75
CA LEU A 247 6.19 -10.49 -25.23
C LEU A 247 7.54 -11.20 -25.45
N GLN A 248 8.55 -10.51 -25.97
CA GLN A 248 9.85 -11.12 -26.30
C GLN A 248 11.02 -10.67 -25.41
N GLN A 249 10.90 -9.55 -24.67
CA GLN A 249 11.92 -9.15 -23.69
C GLN A 249 11.71 -9.79 -22.30
N ASP A 250 10.51 -10.28 -22.01
CA ASP A 250 10.14 -10.77 -20.67
C ASP A 250 10.48 -12.25 -20.40
N ARG A 251 11.07 -12.96 -21.38
CA ARG A 251 11.61 -14.33 -21.18
C ARG A 251 13.06 -14.38 -20.71
N CYS A 252 13.80 -13.26 -20.78
CA CYS A 252 15.20 -13.21 -20.34
C CYS A 252 15.36 -12.99 -18.83
N ALA A 253 14.42 -12.31 -18.17
CA ALA A 253 14.50 -12.04 -16.73
C ALA A 253 14.19 -13.28 -15.86
N ARG A 254 13.28 -14.16 -16.29
CA ARG A 254 12.96 -15.42 -15.60
C ARG A 254 14.06 -16.50 -15.71
N ARG A 255 15.00 -16.38 -16.65
CA ARG A 255 16.08 -17.39 -16.86
C ARG A 255 17.31 -17.16 -15.99
N ARG A 256 17.45 -16.00 -15.33
CA ARG A 256 18.61 -15.70 -14.47
C ARG A 256 18.55 -16.31 -13.07
N TRP A 257 17.37 -16.74 -12.61
CA TRP A 257 17.23 -17.37 -11.28
C TRP A 257 17.26 -18.91 -11.33
N LEU A 258 16.88 -19.54 -12.45
CA LEU A 258 16.91 -21.01 -12.58
C LEU A 258 18.31 -21.59 -12.90
N LEU A 259 19.28 -20.76 -13.27
CA LEU A 259 20.67 -21.20 -13.53
C LEU A 259 21.63 -20.94 -12.36
N ALA A 260 21.21 -20.19 -11.33
CA ALA A 260 22.00 -19.99 -10.12
C ALA A 260 21.83 -21.12 -9.08
N ASP A 261 20.78 -21.95 -9.21
CA ASP A 261 20.48 -23.04 -8.26
C ASP A 261 20.99 -24.42 -8.75
N GLN A 262 21.50 -24.50 -9.98
CA GLN A 262 22.06 -25.73 -10.55
C GLN A 262 23.59 -25.86 -10.40
N GLN A 263 24.26 -24.85 -9.80
CA GLN A 263 25.70 -24.89 -9.50
C GLN A 263 26.03 -25.17 -8.02
N LEU A 264 25.02 -25.40 -7.16
CA LEU A 264 25.22 -25.81 -5.75
C LEU A 264 24.85 -27.28 -5.47
N SER A 265 24.50 -28.05 -6.50
CA SER A 265 24.04 -29.44 -6.38
C SER A 265 24.85 -30.47 -7.18
N SER A 266 26.15 -30.23 -7.40
CA SER A 266 27.09 -31.29 -7.78
C SER A 266 28.50 -31.05 -7.21
N GLY A 267 28.83 -31.76 -6.14
CA GLY A 267 30.14 -31.65 -5.47
C GLY A 267 30.30 -32.73 -4.42
N ALA A 268 30.35 -33.99 -4.87
CA ALA A 268 30.60 -35.14 -4.02
C ALA A 268 32.03 -35.13 -3.43
N HIS A 269 32.09 -35.50 -2.15
CA HIS A 269 33.17 -36.17 -1.42
C HIS A 269 34.63 -35.72 -1.62
N LYS A 270 35.16 -34.99 -0.62
CA LYS A 270 36.52 -35.22 -0.12
C LYS A 270 36.56 -35.19 1.41
N ARG A 271 36.99 -36.33 1.97
CA ARG A 271 37.31 -36.55 3.39
C ARG A 271 38.39 -35.56 3.84
N TRP A 272 38.19 -34.96 5.02
CA TRP A 272 39.24 -34.28 5.76
C TRP A 272 39.77 -35.20 6.88
N PRO A 273 41.09 -35.30 7.09
CA PRO A 273 41.67 -36.17 8.11
C PRO A 273 41.52 -35.57 9.51
N ARG A 274 41.29 -36.45 10.49
CA ARG A 274 41.32 -36.17 11.92
C ARG A 274 42.77 -36.10 12.40
N THR A 275 43.12 -35.05 13.15
CA THR A 275 44.21 -35.10 14.14
C THR A 275 43.97 -34.07 15.26
N PRO A 276 44.50 -34.29 16.47
CA PRO A 276 43.79 -34.03 17.73
C PRO A 276 44.22 -32.78 18.51
N LEU A 277 43.39 -32.43 19.49
CA LEU A 277 43.58 -31.42 20.53
C LEU A 277 44.86 -31.64 21.37
N PRO A 278 45.49 -30.58 21.90
CA PRO A 278 46.27 -30.65 23.12
C PRO A 278 45.44 -30.20 24.34
N VAL A 279 45.66 -30.90 25.45
CA VAL A 279 45.07 -30.69 26.78
C VAL A 279 46.08 -29.95 27.67
N SER A 280 45.54 -29.23 28.66
CA SER A 280 46.11 -28.87 29.98
C SER A 280 46.75 -27.47 30.15
N HIS A 281 46.17 -26.67 31.06
CA HIS A 281 46.64 -26.62 32.45
C HIS A 281 45.58 -26.12 33.44
N LEU A 282 45.67 -26.66 34.66
CA LEU A 282 44.83 -26.48 35.84
C LEU A 282 45.00 -25.12 36.52
N ASN A 283 43.93 -24.63 37.18
CA ASN A 283 43.83 -24.39 38.64
C ASN A 283 42.42 -23.82 38.96
N ARG A 284 41.50 -24.48 39.69
CA ARG A 284 41.37 -24.58 41.17
C ARG A 284 41.70 -23.23 41.85
N GLN A 285 40.80 -22.52 42.54
CA GLN A 285 40.05 -22.95 43.73
C GLN A 285 39.12 -21.82 44.28
N VAL A 286 38.05 -22.24 44.98
CA VAL A 286 37.45 -21.67 46.23
C VAL A 286 36.52 -20.44 46.09
N LEU A 287 35.19 -20.56 46.28
CA LEU A 287 34.37 -20.68 47.52
C LEU A 287 34.16 -19.37 48.30
N HIS A 288 32.94 -18.82 48.26
CA HIS A 288 32.05 -18.37 49.37
C HIS A 288 31.06 -17.30 48.88
N ARG A 289 29.74 -17.59 48.84
CA ARG A 289 28.69 -17.47 49.89
C ARG A 289 28.12 -16.05 50.09
N ARG A 290 26.78 -16.01 49.96
CA ARG A 290 25.76 -15.20 50.66
C ARG A 290 25.60 -13.74 50.19
N ARG A 291 24.44 -13.40 49.63
CA ARG A 291 23.26 -12.83 50.33
C ARG A 291 23.62 -11.53 51.08
N SER A 292 23.27 -10.39 50.48
CA SER A 292 22.31 -9.42 51.00
C SER A 292 21.62 -8.78 49.80
#